data_AF-A0A7K2ZCN7-F1
#
_entry.id   AF-A0A7K2ZCN7-F1
#
_cell.length_a   1.000
_cell.length_b   1.000
_cell.length_c   1.000
_cell.angle_alpha   90.00
_cell.angle_beta   90.00
_cell.angle_gamma   90.00
#
_symmetry.space_group_name_H-M   'P 1'
#
loop_
_entity.id
_entity.type
_entity.pdbx_description
1 polymer ?
#
loop_
_entity_poly.entity_id
_entity_poly.type
_entity_poly.pdbx_seq_one_letter_code
_entity_poly.pdbx_strand_id
1 'polypeptide(L)'
;ASSPYGGNGGVGPGDVGNYLVTAHRLSAGGVLRDLPDLGKGAPVYVVEDGTRYTYEITATRQTSFRSERSLAEQRAEVPGRPGAEPTRAMITISTCATPEDDAAGNFWRDGLGNPEHRIDKVGVLVAESPAP
;
A
#
# COMPACT_ATOMS: atom_id res chain seq x y z
N ALA A 1 3.92 9.57 6.28
CA ALA A 1 3.02 8.61 5.63
C ALA A 1 1.58 9.08 5.83
N SER A 2 0.66 8.64 4.99
CA SER A 2 -0.78 8.93 5.10
C SER A 2 -1.57 7.65 4.86
N SER A 3 -2.60 7.43 5.68
CA SER A 3 -3.56 6.34 5.53
C SER A 3 -4.97 6.89 5.72
N PRO A 4 -5.86 6.82 4.71
CA PRO A 4 -7.27 7.14 4.91
C PRO A 4 -7.96 5.93 5.57
N TYR A 5 -8.35 6.06 6.84
CA TYR A 5 -9.19 5.09 7.55
C TYR A 5 -10.24 5.83 8.42
N GLY A 6 -11.43 5.25 8.61
CA GLY A 6 -12.53 5.82 9.39
C GLY A 6 -13.77 6.21 8.57
N GLY A 7 -14.63 7.08 9.11
CA GLY A 7 -15.98 7.36 8.58
C GLY A 7 -16.08 7.89 7.14
N ASN A 8 -14.96 8.20 6.49
CA ASN A 8 -14.87 8.67 5.10
C ASN A 8 -13.92 7.82 4.22
N GLY A 9 -13.52 6.61 4.65
CA GLY A 9 -12.91 5.61 3.79
C GLY A 9 -11.84 4.76 4.48
N GLY A 10 -11.67 3.51 4.02
CA GLY A 10 -10.66 2.53 4.47
C GLY A 10 -10.96 1.87 5.83
N VAL A 11 -10.24 0.79 6.13
CA VAL A 11 -10.29 0.11 7.44
C VAL A 11 -8.99 0.37 8.22
N GLY A 12 -9.02 0.17 9.54
CA GLY A 12 -7.83 0.33 10.38
C GLY A 12 -6.91 -0.90 10.36
N PRO A 13 -5.76 -0.83 11.06
CA PRO A 13 -4.93 -2.00 11.34
C PRO A 13 -5.72 -3.11 12.04
N GLY A 14 -5.64 -4.34 11.53
CA GLY A 14 -6.29 -5.52 12.13
C GLY A 14 -7.69 -5.80 11.62
N ASP A 15 -8.36 -4.78 11.07
CA ASP A 15 -9.71 -4.91 10.55
C ASP A 15 -9.76 -5.68 9.23
N VAL A 16 -10.83 -6.47 9.04
CA VAL A 16 -11.11 -7.15 7.77
C VAL A 16 -11.35 -6.11 6.67
N GLY A 17 -10.55 -6.17 5.61
CA GLY A 17 -10.52 -5.16 4.55
C GLY A 17 -9.09 -4.82 4.16
N ASN A 18 -8.89 -3.58 3.68
CA ASN A 18 -7.60 -3.09 3.17
C ASN A 18 -7.16 -1.80 3.87
N TYR A 19 -6.19 -1.91 4.79
CA TYR A 19 -5.52 -0.77 5.39
C TYR A 19 -4.49 -0.20 4.41
N LEU A 20 -4.76 0.97 3.81
CA LEU A 20 -3.94 1.54 2.74
C LEU A 20 -2.99 2.63 3.26
N VAL A 21 -1.69 2.34 3.31
CA VAL A 21 -0.64 3.27 3.72
C VAL A 21 0.14 3.77 2.51
N THR A 22 0.29 5.09 2.41
CA THR A 22 1.08 5.73 1.35
C THR A 22 2.20 6.57 1.94
N ALA A 23 3.38 6.56 1.33
CA ALA A 23 4.44 7.51 1.69
C ALA A 23 5.39 7.78 0.51
N HIS A 24 6.30 8.73 0.70
CA HIS A 24 7.29 9.08 -0.31
C HIS A 24 8.43 8.06 -0.39
N ARG A 25 8.83 7.76 -1.64
CA ARG A 25 10.03 6.95 -1.93
C ARG A 25 11.32 7.77 -1.91
N LEU A 26 11.32 8.89 -2.64
CA LEU A 26 12.54 9.65 -2.94
C LEU A 26 12.60 11.01 -2.23
N SER A 27 11.45 11.61 -1.95
CA SER A 27 11.32 12.89 -1.24
C SER A 27 10.99 12.69 0.25
N ALA A 28 11.02 13.79 1.03
CA ALA A 28 10.64 13.81 2.45
C ALA A 28 11.28 12.68 3.28
N GLY A 29 12.60 12.51 3.15
CA GLY A 29 13.37 11.47 3.82
C GLY A 29 13.33 10.09 3.16
N GLY A 30 12.39 9.85 2.23
CA GLY A 30 12.31 8.61 1.47
C GLY A 30 12.04 7.38 2.34
N VAL A 31 11.08 7.48 3.26
CA VAL A 31 10.75 6.42 4.24
C VAL A 31 10.44 5.08 3.58
N LEU A 32 9.95 5.09 2.33
CA LEU A 32 9.67 3.88 1.55
C LEU A 32 10.65 3.66 0.39
N ARG A 33 11.89 4.15 0.51
CA ARG A 33 12.94 4.03 -0.53
C ARG A 33 13.12 2.59 -1.01
N ASP A 34 13.23 1.67 -0.05
CA ASP A 34 13.56 0.26 -0.26
C ASP A 34 12.29 -0.63 -0.29
N LEU A 35 11.10 -0.03 -0.25
CA LEU A 35 9.84 -0.78 -0.31
C LEU A 35 9.78 -1.72 -1.54
N PRO A 36 10.23 -1.33 -2.75
CA PRO A 36 10.17 -2.21 -3.92
C PRO A 36 10.94 -3.53 -3.76
N ASP A 37 11.99 -3.55 -2.95
CA ASP A 37 12.83 -4.73 -2.70
C ASP A 37 12.15 -5.75 -1.77
N LEU A 38 11.05 -5.35 -1.11
CA LEU A 38 10.33 -6.20 -0.17
C LEU A 38 9.67 -7.40 -0.89
N GLY A 39 10.16 -8.60 -0.63
CA GLY A 39 9.67 -9.85 -1.20
C GLY A 39 8.41 -10.40 -0.51
N LYS A 40 7.83 -11.46 -1.10
CA LYS A 40 6.80 -12.26 -0.44
C LYS A 40 7.38 -12.91 0.82
N GLY A 41 6.58 -13.06 1.87
CA GLY A 41 7.00 -13.60 3.16
C GLY A 41 7.61 -12.55 4.10
N ALA A 42 7.87 -11.33 3.62
CA ALA A 42 8.45 -10.30 4.46
C ALA A 42 7.43 -9.77 5.49
N PRO A 43 7.83 -9.58 6.76
CA PRO A 43 6.94 -9.08 7.78
C PRO A 43 6.79 -7.55 7.68
N VAL A 44 5.59 -7.08 8.00
CA VAL A 44 5.26 -5.67 8.23
C VAL A 44 4.64 -5.56 9.61
N TYR A 45 5.18 -4.65 10.42
CA TYR A 45 4.67 -4.37 11.76
C TYR A 45 3.96 -3.02 11.77
N VAL A 46 2.71 -3.01 12.23
CA VAL A 46 1.95 -1.79 12.51
C VAL A 46 1.64 -1.78 14.01
N VAL A 47 1.88 -0.65 14.67
CA VAL A 47 1.58 -0.49 16.09
C VAL A 47 0.54 0.61 16.25
N GLU A 48 -0.58 0.28 16.90
CA GLU A 48 -1.67 1.20 17.23
C GLU A 48 -2.25 0.81 18.59
N ASP A 49 -2.52 1.81 19.45
CA ASP A 49 -3.15 1.64 20.76
C ASP A 49 -2.59 0.50 21.63
N GLY A 50 -1.27 0.34 21.62
CA GLY A 50 -0.56 -0.69 22.40
C GLY A 50 -0.66 -2.10 21.81
N THR A 51 -1.17 -2.26 20.59
CA THR A 51 -1.23 -3.53 19.84
C THR A 51 -0.29 -3.48 18.64
N ARG A 52 0.47 -4.56 18.43
CA ARG A 52 1.29 -4.81 17.24
C ARG A 52 0.58 -5.80 16.34
N TYR A 53 0.25 -5.35 15.13
CA TYR A 53 -0.26 -6.14 14.02
C TYR A 53 0.89 -6.56 13.12
N THR A 54 1.05 -7.87 12.93
CA THR A 54 2.04 -8.44 12.00
C THR A 54 1.35 -8.89 10.74
N TYR A 55 1.69 -8.27 9.62
CA TYR A 55 1.28 -8.69 8.29
C TYR A 55 2.45 -9.37 7.58
N GLU A 56 2.14 -10.30 6.69
CA GLU A 56 3.11 -10.91 5.79
C GLU A 56 2.82 -10.47 4.36
N ILE A 57 3.83 -9.99 3.63
CA ILE A 57 3.68 -9.60 2.22
C ILE A 57 3.36 -10.84 1.37
N THR A 58 2.29 -10.75 0.59
CA THR A 58 1.81 -11.84 -0.27
C THR A 58 1.88 -11.49 -1.76
N ALA A 59 1.85 -10.20 -2.10
CA ALA A 59 1.87 -9.74 -3.49
C ALA A 59 2.54 -8.38 -3.66
N THR A 60 3.04 -8.14 -4.88
CA THR A 60 3.39 -6.81 -5.37
C THR A 60 2.44 -6.48 -6.52
N ARG A 61 1.94 -5.25 -6.54
CA ARG A 61 1.08 -4.73 -7.61
C ARG A 61 1.61 -3.38 -8.09
N GLN A 62 1.18 -2.98 -9.28
CA GLN A 62 1.41 -1.65 -9.82
C GLN A 62 0.07 -0.94 -9.94
N THR A 63 0.02 0.33 -9.55
CA THR A 63 -1.18 1.16 -9.69
C THR A 63 -0.88 2.33 -10.62
N SER A 64 -1.65 2.49 -11.69
CA SER A 64 -1.56 3.63 -12.62
C SER A 64 -2.56 4.71 -12.24
N PHE A 65 -2.07 5.95 -12.09
CA PHE A 65 -2.90 7.13 -11.87
C PHE A 65 -3.73 7.54 -13.09
N ARG A 66 -3.41 7.00 -14.26
CA ARG A 66 -4.12 7.27 -15.52
C ARG A 66 -5.27 6.30 -15.77
N SER A 67 -5.52 5.38 -14.84
CA SER A 67 -6.55 4.35 -14.94
C SER A 67 -7.46 4.38 -13.71
N GLU A 68 -8.70 4.84 -13.89
CA GLU A 68 -9.72 4.82 -12.83
C GLU A 68 -9.93 3.41 -12.26
N ARG A 69 -9.90 2.40 -13.13
CA ARG A 69 -9.95 1.00 -12.73
C ARG A 69 -8.76 0.63 -11.84
N SER A 70 -7.54 1.01 -12.22
CA SER A 70 -6.34 0.70 -11.43
C SER A 70 -6.39 1.35 -10.04
N LEU A 71 -6.87 2.59 -9.97
CA LEU A 71 -7.09 3.32 -8.73
C LEU A 71 -8.18 2.68 -7.86
N ALA A 72 -9.29 2.23 -8.47
CA ALA A 72 -10.33 1.48 -7.76
C ALA A 72 -9.80 0.15 -7.22
N GLU A 73 -9.00 -0.56 -8.00
CA GLU A 73 -8.36 -1.81 -7.57
C GLU A 73 -7.34 -1.61 -6.44
N GLN A 74 -6.68 -0.46 -6.32
CA GLN A 74 -5.80 -0.15 -5.18
C GLN A 74 -6.59 0.07 -3.89
N ARG A 75 -7.69 0.83 -3.98
CA ARG A 75 -8.52 1.22 -2.83
C ARG A 75 -9.56 0.18 -2.42
N ALA A 76 -9.75 -0.87 -3.22
CA ALA A 76 -10.71 -1.93 -2.92
C ALA A 76 -10.44 -2.59 -1.57
N GLU A 77 -11.50 -3.02 -0.89
CA GLU A 77 -11.43 -3.76 0.38
C GLU A 77 -10.67 -5.09 0.23
N VAL A 78 -10.75 -5.71 -0.94
CA VAL A 78 -9.85 -6.76 -1.39
C VAL A 78 -8.91 -6.19 -2.45
N PRO A 79 -7.61 -5.97 -2.15
CA PRO A 79 -6.68 -5.37 -3.10
C PRO A 79 -6.69 -6.10 -4.46
N GLY A 80 -6.97 -5.34 -5.53
CA GLY A 80 -7.07 -5.87 -6.89
C GLY A 80 -8.47 -6.35 -7.30
N ARG A 81 -9.45 -6.34 -6.40
CA ARG A 81 -10.79 -6.90 -6.67
C ARG A 81 -11.91 -5.98 -6.13
N PRO A 82 -12.21 -4.86 -6.83
CA PRO A 82 -13.33 -3.99 -6.48
C PRO A 82 -14.65 -4.76 -6.38
N GLY A 83 -15.41 -4.53 -5.31
CA GLY A 83 -16.71 -5.18 -5.06
C GLY A 83 -16.64 -6.61 -4.52
N ALA A 84 -15.45 -7.19 -4.34
CA ALA A 84 -15.32 -8.47 -3.65
C ALA A 84 -15.45 -8.29 -2.13
N GLU A 85 -16.18 -9.20 -1.49
CA GLU A 85 -16.37 -9.21 -0.03
C GLU A 85 -15.04 -9.55 0.68
N PRO A 86 -14.55 -8.71 1.60
CA PRO A 86 -13.32 -8.97 2.33
C PRO A 86 -13.54 -10.02 3.43
N THR A 87 -12.62 -10.98 3.51
CA THR A 87 -12.65 -12.05 4.53
C THR A 87 -11.39 -12.09 5.39
N ARG A 88 -10.41 -11.22 5.11
CA ARG A 88 -9.11 -11.18 5.78
C ARG A 88 -8.73 -9.73 6.03
N ALA A 89 -8.00 -9.49 7.11
CA ALA A 89 -7.34 -8.21 7.34
C ALA A 89 -6.11 -8.10 6.45
N MET A 90 -6.08 -7.09 5.58
CA MET A 90 -5.01 -6.87 4.62
C MET A 90 -4.46 -5.46 4.75
N ILE A 91 -3.20 -5.29 4.34
CA ILE A 91 -2.53 -4.00 4.25
C ILE A 91 -2.02 -3.78 2.83
N THR A 92 -2.13 -2.56 2.33
CA THR A 92 -1.45 -2.11 1.10
C THR A 92 -0.49 -0.98 1.45
N ILE A 93 0.81 -1.17 1.20
CA ILE A 93 1.82 -0.13 1.36
C ILE A 93 2.23 0.36 -0.03
N SER A 94 2.07 1.65 -0.30
CA SER A 94 2.20 2.20 -1.65
C SER A 94 3.21 3.35 -1.73
N THR A 95 4.04 3.33 -2.77
CA THR A 95 5.07 4.36 -3.03
C THR A 95 5.21 4.66 -4.52
N CYS A 96 5.78 5.82 -4.88
CA CYS A 96 5.96 6.22 -6.29
C CYS A 96 6.97 5.32 -7.02
N ALA A 97 6.68 5.01 -8.29
CA ALA A 97 7.49 4.17 -9.18
C ALA A 97 8.36 4.98 -10.15
N THR A 98 8.79 6.20 -9.78
CA THR A 98 9.51 7.12 -10.66
C THR A 98 10.72 6.46 -11.36
N PRO A 99 11.62 5.74 -10.66
CA PRO A 99 12.75 5.07 -11.31
C PRO A 99 12.33 4.00 -12.32
N GLU A 100 11.28 3.23 -12.01
CA GLU A 100 10.79 2.14 -12.87
C GLU A 100 10.08 2.70 -14.11
N ASP A 101 9.30 3.77 -13.95
CA ASP A 101 8.68 4.48 -15.06
C ASP A 101 9.75 5.05 -16.00
N ASP A 102 10.78 5.72 -15.46
CA ASP A 102 11.87 6.28 -16.28
C ASP A 102 12.67 5.20 -17.00
N ALA A 103 12.97 4.09 -16.33
CA ALA A 103 13.66 2.95 -16.93
C ALA A 103 12.83 2.29 -18.05
N ALA A 104 11.50 2.34 -17.97
CA ALA A 104 10.59 1.88 -19.01
C ALA A 104 10.34 2.93 -20.12
N GLY A 105 10.98 4.11 -20.06
CA GLY A 105 10.79 5.20 -21.01
C GLY A 105 9.52 6.02 -20.79
N ASN A 106 8.86 5.86 -19.64
CA ASN A 106 7.67 6.62 -19.26
C ASN A 106 8.03 7.84 -18.39
N PHE A 107 8.24 8.98 -19.06
CA PHE A 107 8.55 10.24 -18.39
C PHE A 107 7.30 11.08 -18.05
N TRP A 108 6.09 10.53 -18.18
CA TRP A 108 4.87 11.26 -17.86
C TRP A 108 4.82 11.64 -16.37
N ARG A 109 4.39 12.86 -16.08
CA ARG A 109 4.15 13.36 -14.72
C ARG A 109 2.82 14.12 -14.68
N ASP A 110 2.12 14.05 -13.55
CA ASP A 110 0.97 14.91 -13.30
C ASP A 110 1.38 16.37 -12.97
N GLY A 111 0.39 17.25 -12.76
CA GLY A 111 0.64 18.66 -12.42
C GLY A 111 1.35 18.90 -11.08
N LEU A 112 1.50 17.86 -10.25
CA LEU A 112 2.22 17.88 -8.97
C LEU A 112 3.59 17.17 -9.07
N GLY A 113 3.97 16.69 -10.26
CA GLY A 113 5.21 15.97 -10.49
C GLY A 113 5.19 14.50 -10.08
N ASN A 114 4.02 13.91 -9.80
CA ASN A 114 3.93 12.47 -9.51
C ASN A 114 4.09 11.65 -10.80
N PRO A 115 4.78 10.50 -10.74
CA PRO A 115 4.85 9.57 -11.87
C PRO A 115 3.50 8.93 -12.16
N GLU A 116 3.40 8.22 -13.29
CA GLU A 116 2.19 7.49 -13.63
C GLU A 116 1.91 6.38 -12.61
N HIS A 117 2.96 5.68 -12.18
CA HIS A 117 2.77 4.48 -11.40
C HIS A 117 3.18 4.60 -9.93
N ARG A 118 2.51 3.77 -9.13
CA ARG A 118 2.95 3.36 -7.80
C ARG A 118 3.26 1.87 -7.75
N ILE A 119 4.17 1.53 -6.84
CA ILE A 119 4.44 0.15 -6.43
C ILE A 119 3.72 -0.09 -5.12
N ASP A 120 2.88 -1.11 -5.11
CA ASP A 120 2.07 -1.52 -3.98
C ASP A 120 2.55 -2.86 -3.45
N LYS A 121 2.85 -2.94 -2.15
CA LYS A 121 3.07 -4.20 -1.43
C LYS A 121 1.80 -4.55 -0.67
N VAL A 122 1.24 -5.71 -0.96
CA VAL A 122 0.02 -6.20 -0.31
C VAL A 122 0.41 -7.27 0.71
N GLY A 123 -0.04 -7.10 1.95
CA GLY A 123 0.16 -8.05 3.03
C GLY A 123 -1.15 -8.53 3.64
N VAL A 124 -1.11 -9.69 4.30
CA VAL A 124 -2.22 -10.29 5.04
C VAL A 124 -1.82 -10.40 6.50
N LEU A 125 -2.73 -10.07 7.42
CA LEU A 125 -2.48 -10.19 8.86
C LEU A 125 -2.25 -11.67 9.24
N VAL A 126 -1.19 -11.91 10.01
CA VAL A 126 -0.82 -13.26 10.48
C VAL A 126 -0.74 -13.34 12.01
N ALA A 127 -0.57 -12.23 12.72
CA ALA A 127 -0.56 -12.21 14.18
C ALA A 127 -0.92 -10.83 14.76
N GLU A 128 -1.43 -10.85 15.99
CA GLU A 128 -1.63 -9.69 16.86
C GLU A 128 -0.96 -9.98 18.20
N SER A 129 -0.23 -9.01 18.74
CA SER A 129 0.43 -9.12 20.04
C SER A 129 0.47 -7.77 20.74
N PRO A 130 0.60 -7.70 22.08
CA PRO A 130 0.94 -6.44 22.74
C PRO A 130 2.18 -5.79 22.11
N ALA A 131 2.17 -4.46 22.00
CA ALA A 131 3.33 -3.69 21.59
C ALA A 131 4.40 -3.73 22.70
N PRO A 132 5.70 -3.80 22.34
CA PRO A 132 6.80 -3.77 23.31
C PRO A 132 6.96 -2.41 24.00
#